data_AF-A0A7V1IJC5-F1
#
_entry.id   AF-A0A7V1IJC5-F1
#
_cell.length_a   1.000
_cell.length_b   1.000
_cell.length_c   1.000
_cell.angle_alpha   90.00
_cell.angle_beta   90.00
_cell.angle_gamma   90.00
#
_symmetry.space_group_name_H-M   'P 1'
#
loop_
_entity.id
_entity.type
_entity.pdbx_description
1 polymer ?
#
loop_
_entity_poly.entity_id
_entity_poly.type
_entity_poly.pdbx_seq_one_letter_code
_entity_poly.pdbx_strand_id
1 'polypeptide(L)'
;MSSMGGSGMRARPPGSRRFHDIALAVRIIERAASIMVFRDARLGPGASPREGPRSGSGFSEGGIRVSPMKIFDSNFWIVFAVLLVLIVVALARGGTPLLGEGLGSGARLFVRYAVVIFVSFLLAGMLQRLMPHGLVSAALGEGSGWRGLLLASVAGAITPAGPFVSMPLAAALLRSGATPAAVVSFLAAWSLLSIHRLFTWEVPIMGAPFALTRWSLCLVLPAAAGGLARLFFRS
;
A
#
# COMPACT_ATOMS: atom_id res chain seq x y z
N MET A 1 -17.40 78.92 6.40
CA MET A 1 -18.21 77.98 5.60
C MET A 1 -17.29 76.91 5.01
N SER A 2 -17.39 75.72 5.60
CA SER A 2 -17.29 74.38 4.99
C SER A 2 -16.19 74.08 3.96
N SER A 3 -15.09 73.48 4.44
CA SER A 3 -14.16 72.71 3.61
C SER A 3 -14.70 71.29 3.41
N MET A 4 -14.98 70.92 2.15
CA MET A 4 -15.09 69.54 1.65
C MET A 4 -13.82 68.76 2.06
N GLY A 5 -13.84 67.49 2.47
CA GLY A 5 -14.51 66.35 1.84
C GLY A 5 -13.47 65.45 1.15
N GLY A 6 -12.46 64.98 1.88
CA GLY A 6 -11.40 64.10 1.36
C GLY A 6 -11.66 62.64 1.72
N SER A 7 -12.38 61.92 0.86
CA SER A 7 -12.59 60.47 0.98
C SER A 7 -11.28 59.73 0.67
N GLY A 8 -10.65 59.19 1.71
CA GLY A 8 -9.45 58.38 1.62
C GLY A 8 -9.73 57.03 0.97
N MET A 9 -9.53 56.94 -0.34
CA MET A 9 -9.55 55.69 -1.09
C MET A 9 -8.32 54.85 -0.71
N ARG A 10 -8.46 54.01 0.33
CA ARG A 10 -7.44 53.04 0.73
C ARG A 10 -7.23 52.05 -0.42
N ALA A 11 -6.11 52.18 -1.12
CA ALA A 11 -5.64 51.19 -2.07
C ALA A 11 -5.45 49.83 -1.36
N ARG A 12 -6.19 48.80 -1.81
CA ARG A 12 -6.02 47.43 -1.31
C ARG A 12 -4.63 46.91 -1.71
N PRO A 13 -3.90 46.21 -0.81
CA PRO A 13 -2.57 45.72 -1.12
C PRO A 13 -2.60 44.70 -2.27
N PRO A 14 -1.66 44.79 -3.23
CA PRO A 14 -1.59 43.88 -4.37
C PRO A 14 -1.09 42.52 -3.88
N GLY A 15 -2.01 41.57 -3.77
CA GLY A 15 -1.73 40.22 -3.26
C GLY A 15 -2.97 39.52 -2.70
N SER A 16 -3.92 40.29 -2.18
CA SER A 16 -5.15 39.77 -1.54
C SER A 16 -6.08 38.97 -2.47
N ARG A 17 -6.10 39.26 -3.78
CA ARG A 17 -6.92 38.51 -4.76
C ARG A 17 -6.35 37.12 -5.04
N ARG A 18 -5.03 36.99 -5.25
CA ARG A 18 -4.37 35.69 -5.51
C ARG A 18 -4.57 34.68 -4.38
N PHE A 19 -4.48 35.12 -3.11
CA PHE A 19 -4.72 34.23 -1.97
C PHE A 19 -6.18 33.79 -1.83
N HIS A 20 -7.14 34.66 -2.18
CA HIS A 20 -8.56 34.32 -2.16
C HIS A 20 -8.90 33.28 -3.24
N ASP A 21 -8.36 33.44 -4.45
CA ASP A 21 -8.61 32.54 -5.58
C ASP A 21 -8.02 31.14 -5.34
N ILE A 22 -6.84 31.05 -4.73
CA ILE A 22 -6.23 29.77 -4.33
C ILE A 22 -7.08 29.09 -3.25
N ALA A 23 -7.50 29.84 -2.22
CA ALA A 23 -8.32 29.28 -1.15
C ALA A 23 -9.72 28.85 -1.64
N LEU A 24 -10.21 29.43 -2.75
CA LEU A 24 -11.47 29.06 -3.37
C LEU A 24 -11.31 27.81 -4.26
N ALA A 25 -10.24 27.74 -5.05
CA ALA A 25 -9.90 26.55 -5.85
C ALA A 25 -9.67 25.31 -4.98
N VAL A 26 -8.92 25.45 -3.88
CA VAL A 26 -8.69 24.37 -2.90
C VAL A 26 -10.01 23.86 -2.33
N ARG A 27 -10.91 24.77 -1.92
CA ARG A 27 -12.22 24.41 -1.34
C ARG A 27 -13.16 23.72 -2.33
N ILE A 28 -13.12 24.09 -3.61
CA ILE A 28 -13.92 23.43 -4.65
C ILE A 28 -13.42 21.99 -4.86
N ILE A 29 -12.11 21.79 -4.90
CA ILE A 29 -11.51 20.47 -5.13
C ILE A 29 -11.72 19.55 -3.91
N GLU A 30 -11.56 20.07 -2.69
CA GLU A 30 -11.87 19.33 -1.46
C GLU A 30 -13.32 18.85 -1.44
N ARG A 31 -14.28 19.73 -1.79
CA ARG A 31 -15.70 19.35 -1.89
C ARG A 31 -15.93 18.27 -2.94
N ALA A 32 -15.30 18.37 -4.12
CA ALA A 32 -15.44 17.38 -5.17
C ALA A 32 -14.88 16.01 -4.75
N ALA A 33 -13.70 15.99 -4.10
CA ALA A 33 -13.08 14.78 -3.58
C ALA A 33 -13.95 14.12 -2.48
N SER A 34 -14.46 14.91 -1.52
CA SER A 34 -15.35 14.40 -0.47
C SER A 34 -16.65 13.79 -1.04
N ILE A 35 -17.26 14.41 -2.06
CA ILE A 35 -18.47 13.89 -2.71
C ILE A 35 -18.19 12.55 -3.41
N MET A 36 -17.02 12.42 -4.05
CA MET A 36 -16.64 11.21 -4.79
C MET A 36 -16.34 10.03 -3.85
N VAL A 37 -15.65 10.28 -2.73
CA VAL A 37 -15.43 9.30 -1.65
C VAL A 37 -16.76 8.83 -1.05
N PHE A 38 -17.67 9.77 -0.78
CA PHE A 38 -18.97 9.43 -0.21
C PHE A 38 -19.87 8.66 -1.20
N ARG A 39 -19.71 8.90 -2.50
CA ARG A 39 -20.41 8.16 -3.55
C ARG A 39 -19.95 6.71 -3.63
N ASP A 40 -18.64 6.47 -3.55
CA ASP A 40 -18.10 5.11 -3.61
C ASP A 40 -18.40 4.32 -2.32
N ALA A 41 -18.42 4.98 -1.15
CA ALA A 41 -18.87 4.39 0.10
C ALA A 41 -20.35 3.93 0.07
N ARG A 42 -21.21 4.63 -0.68
CA ARG A 42 -22.61 4.21 -0.91
C ARG A 42 -22.77 3.11 -1.97
N LEU A 43 -21.76 2.93 -2.82
CA LEU A 43 -21.71 1.91 -3.87
C LEU A 43 -20.87 0.68 -3.47
N GLY A 44 -20.54 0.55 -2.17
CA GLY A 44 -20.07 -0.70 -1.58
C GLY A 44 -20.99 -1.85 -1.99
N PRO A 45 -20.46 -3.09 -2.10
CA PRO A 45 -21.07 -4.19 -2.83
C PRO A 45 -22.55 -4.30 -2.47
N GLY A 46 -23.39 -3.98 -3.46
CA GLY A 46 -24.81 -3.74 -3.27
C GLY A 46 -25.47 -4.92 -2.56
N ALA A 47 -26.41 -4.57 -1.69
CA ALA A 47 -27.46 -5.45 -1.22
C ALA A 47 -27.94 -6.33 -2.39
N SER A 48 -27.60 -7.61 -2.35
CA SER A 48 -28.22 -8.61 -3.20
C SER A 48 -29.71 -8.67 -2.86
N PRO A 49 -30.61 -8.84 -3.84
CA PRO A 49 -32.02 -9.05 -3.59
C PRO A 49 -32.20 -10.20 -2.59
N ARG A 50 -33.05 -10.02 -1.58
CA ARG A 50 -33.40 -11.08 -0.62
C ARG A 50 -33.94 -12.29 -1.41
N GLU A 51 -33.09 -13.30 -1.62
CA GLU A 51 -33.56 -14.62 -2.04
C GLU A 51 -34.38 -15.22 -0.90
N GLY A 52 -35.59 -15.68 -1.23
CA GLY A 52 -36.48 -16.39 -0.31
C GLY A 52 -35.89 -17.73 0.18
N PRO A 53 -36.56 -18.41 1.12
CA PRO A 53 -35.97 -19.52 1.84
C PRO A 53 -35.76 -20.73 0.93
N ARG A 54 -34.49 -21.03 0.58
CA ARG A 54 -34.11 -22.29 -0.07
C ARG A 54 -33.71 -23.31 0.99
N SER A 55 -34.60 -24.28 1.18
CA SER A 55 -34.30 -25.64 1.64
C SER A 55 -33.41 -26.33 0.60
N GLY A 56 -32.31 -26.97 1.02
CA GLY A 56 -31.49 -27.80 0.14
C GLY A 56 -30.02 -27.89 0.56
N SER A 57 -29.62 -29.07 0.99
CA SER A 57 -28.25 -29.53 1.24
C SER A 57 -27.29 -29.30 0.06
N GLY A 58 -26.11 -28.75 0.35
CA GLY A 58 -25.00 -28.67 -0.60
C GLY A 58 -24.00 -27.60 -0.19
N PHE A 59 -22.87 -28.01 0.38
CA PHE A 59 -21.76 -27.13 0.73
C PHE A 59 -21.17 -26.57 -0.58
N SER A 60 -21.60 -25.36 -0.98
CA SER A 60 -21.01 -24.65 -2.11
C SER A 60 -19.62 -24.17 -1.74
N GLU A 61 -18.65 -24.52 -2.58
CA GLU A 61 -17.27 -24.04 -2.59
C GLU A 61 -17.21 -22.53 -2.31
N GLY A 62 -16.87 -22.18 -1.07
CA GLY A 62 -16.54 -20.83 -0.65
C GLY A 62 -15.14 -20.45 -1.14
N GLY A 63 -14.89 -20.51 -2.45
CA GLY A 63 -13.70 -19.91 -3.05
C GLY A 63 -13.66 -18.44 -2.66
N ILE A 64 -12.54 -17.99 -2.08
CA ILE A 64 -12.32 -16.57 -1.73
C ILE A 64 -12.58 -15.76 -3.00
N ARG A 65 -13.74 -15.09 -3.06
CA ARG A 65 -14.10 -14.24 -4.20
C ARG A 65 -13.23 -12.99 -4.12
N VAL A 66 -12.08 -13.03 -4.77
CA VAL A 66 -11.21 -11.87 -4.92
C VAL A 66 -11.90 -10.92 -5.90
N SER A 67 -12.44 -9.81 -5.39
CA SER A 67 -13.04 -8.78 -6.23
C SER A 67 -12.05 -8.32 -7.29
N PRO A 68 -12.46 -8.19 -8.56
CA PRO A 68 -11.58 -7.71 -9.62
C PRO A 68 -11.05 -6.32 -9.26
N MET A 69 -9.73 -6.15 -9.29
CA MET A 69 -9.07 -4.88 -8.99
C MET A 69 -9.47 -3.83 -10.03
N LYS A 70 -10.06 -2.73 -9.56
CA LYS A 70 -10.26 -1.54 -10.39
C LYS A 70 -8.92 -0.81 -10.51
N ILE A 71 -8.50 -0.52 -11.74
CA ILE A 71 -7.24 0.20 -12.03
C ILE A 71 -7.31 1.66 -11.52
N PHE A 72 -8.50 2.27 -11.59
CA PHE A 72 -8.77 3.61 -11.08
C PHE A 72 -9.83 3.51 -9.98
N ASP A 73 -9.36 3.44 -8.74
CA ASP A 73 -10.18 3.41 -7.54
C ASP A 73 -10.37 4.81 -6.94
N SER A 74 -11.15 4.91 -5.86
CA SER A 74 -11.36 6.19 -5.19
C SER A 74 -10.07 6.81 -4.67
N ASN A 75 -9.12 5.98 -4.20
CA ASN A 75 -7.83 6.48 -3.74
C ASN A 75 -7.04 7.16 -4.87
N PHE A 76 -7.03 6.59 -6.08
CA PHE A 76 -6.42 7.23 -7.25
C PHE A 76 -6.97 8.64 -7.49
N TRP A 77 -8.29 8.80 -7.47
CA TRP A 77 -8.92 10.11 -7.73
C TRP A 77 -8.63 11.13 -6.63
N ILE A 78 -8.57 10.70 -5.37
CA ILE A 78 -8.17 11.57 -4.25
C ILE A 78 -6.74 12.06 -4.44
N VAL A 79 -5.80 11.15 -4.70
CA VAL A 79 -4.39 11.50 -4.90
C VAL A 79 -4.22 12.42 -6.11
N PHE A 80 -4.96 12.16 -7.20
CA PHE A 80 -4.94 13.02 -8.38
C PHE A 80 -5.46 14.43 -8.10
N ALA A 81 -6.56 14.56 -7.33
CA ALA A 81 -7.09 15.85 -6.91
C ALA A 81 -6.08 16.63 -6.05
N VAL A 82 -5.43 15.97 -5.10
CA VAL A 82 -4.36 16.56 -4.27
C VAL A 82 -3.19 17.01 -5.15
N LEU A 83 -2.78 16.21 -6.13
CA LEU A 83 -1.72 16.58 -7.07
C LEU A 83 -2.07 17.86 -7.84
N LEU A 84 -3.31 17.98 -8.35
CA LEU A 84 -3.76 19.19 -9.04
C LEU A 84 -3.69 20.43 -8.15
N VAL A 85 -4.11 20.31 -6.89
CA VAL A 85 -3.99 21.40 -5.91
C VAL A 85 -2.53 21.80 -5.72
N LEU A 86 -1.62 20.84 -5.55
CA LEU A 86 -0.20 21.12 -5.37
C LEU A 86 0.41 21.80 -6.61
N ILE A 87 -0.01 21.42 -7.82
CA ILE A 87 0.42 22.08 -9.07
C ILE A 87 -0.03 23.54 -9.09
N VAL A 88 -1.29 23.82 -8.74
CA VAL A 88 -1.82 25.20 -8.67
C VAL A 88 -1.06 26.02 -7.62
N VAL A 89 -0.82 25.45 -6.44
CA VAL A 89 -0.05 26.11 -5.36
C VAL A 89 1.40 26.38 -5.78
N ALA A 90 2.05 25.43 -6.45
CA ALA A 90 3.42 25.58 -6.94
C ALA A 90 3.52 26.72 -7.97
N LEU A 91 2.60 26.74 -8.95
CA LEU A 91 2.51 27.80 -9.94
C LEU A 91 2.23 29.16 -9.30
N ALA A 92 1.38 29.23 -8.29
CA ALA A 92 1.04 30.48 -7.62
C ALA A 92 2.15 31.04 -6.72
N ARG A 93 2.97 30.18 -6.11
CA ARG A 93 4.04 30.59 -5.19
C ARG A 93 5.37 30.84 -5.90
N GLY A 94 5.75 29.98 -6.83
CA GLY A 94 7.08 29.97 -7.44
C GLY A 94 7.08 29.86 -8.96
N GLY A 95 5.91 29.90 -9.60
CA GLY A 95 5.79 29.88 -11.06
C GLY A 95 6.22 28.55 -11.70
N THR A 96 6.60 28.62 -12.98
CA THR A 96 7.07 27.47 -13.76
C THR A 96 8.37 26.83 -13.27
N PRO A 97 9.35 27.55 -12.67
CA PRO A 97 10.56 26.93 -12.14
C PRO A 97 10.27 25.95 -11.00
N LEU A 98 9.46 26.37 -10.01
CA LEU A 98 9.12 25.52 -8.86
C LEU A 98 8.29 24.29 -9.29
N LEU A 99 7.41 24.46 -10.27
CA LEU A 99 6.68 23.33 -10.87
C LEU A 99 7.63 22.36 -11.60
N GLY A 100 8.57 22.89 -12.38
CA GLY A 100 9.55 22.09 -13.12
C GLY A 100 10.45 21.27 -12.20
N GLU A 101 10.92 21.85 -11.09
CA GLU A 101 11.69 21.13 -10.07
C GLU A 101 10.87 20.02 -9.40
N GLY A 102 9.62 20.32 -9.01
CA GLY A 102 8.70 19.36 -8.41
C GLY A 102 8.38 18.18 -9.32
N LEU A 103 7.99 18.47 -10.56
CA LEU A 103 7.71 17.44 -11.58
C LEU A 103 8.97 16.66 -11.96
N GLY A 104 10.12 17.33 -12.10
CA GLY A 104 11.39 16.68 -12.40
C GLY A 104 11.85 15.74 -11.28
N SER A 105 11.69 16.13 -10.01
CA SER A 105 11.93 15.27 -8.86
C SER A 105 10.97 14.07 -8.84
N GLY A 106 9.69 14.32 -9.07
CA GLY A 106 8.66 13.27 -9.17
C GLY A 106 8.95 12.27 -10.30
N ALA A 107 9.35 12.75 -11.47
CA ALA A 107 9.70 11.91 -12.62
C ALA A 107 10.92 11.04 -12.34
N ARG A 108 11.96 11.57 -11.69
CA ARG A 108 13.13 10.79 -11.27
C ARG A 108 12.76 9.68 -10.28
N LEU A 109 11.91 9.99 -9.30
CA LEU A 109 11.37 9.00 -8.37
C LEU A 109 10.56 7.92 -9.10
N PHE A 110 9.69 8.33 -10.03
CA PHE A 110 8.89 7.43 -10.83
C PHE A 110 9.77 6.45 -11.62
N VAL A 111 10.76 6.94 -12.37
CA VAL A 111 11.67 6.09 -13.15
C VAL A 111 12.42 5.13 -12.24
N ARG A 112 12.95 5.62 -11.12
CA ARG A 112 13.68 4.78 -10.16
C ARG A 112 12.82 3.63 -9.64
N TYR A 113 11.58 3.91 -9.22
CA TYR A 113 10.69 2.87 -8.71
C TYR A 113 10.11 1.98 -9.82
N ALA A 114 9.84 2.52 -11.01
CA ALA A 114 9.38 1.75 -12.16
C ALA A 114 10.39 0.66 -12.53
N VAL A 115 11.68 0.99 -12.57
CA VAL A 115 12.76 0.02 -12.80
C VAL A 115 12.78 -1.05 -11.70
N VAL A 116 12.72 -0.66 -10.43
CA VAL A 116 12.70 -1.61 -9.31
C VAL A 116 11.50 -2.55 -9.41
N ILE A 117 10.31 -2.03 -9.65
CA ILE A 117 9.07 -2.82 -9.78
C ILE A 117 9.17 -3.78 -10.98
N PHE A 118 9.67 -3.30 -12.12
CA PHE A 118 9.85 -4.13 -13.31
C PHE A 118 10.80 -5.31 -13.04
N VAL A 119 11.97 -5.04 -12.47
CA VAL A 119 12.94 -6.09 -12.08
C VAL A 119 12.34 -7.04 -11.05
N SER A 120 11.55 -6.52 -10.09
CA SER A 120 10.87 -7.31 -9.07
C SER A 120 9.89 -8.32 -9.68
N PHE A 121 9.09 -7.90 -10.66
CA PHE A 121 8.16 -8.79 -11.34
C PHE A 121 8.86 -9.82 -12.23
N LEU A 122 9.93 -9.43 -12.92
CA LEU A 122 10.76 -10.38 -13.66
C LEU A 122 11.37 -11.43 -12.74
N LEU A 123 11.93 -11.01 -11.60
CA LEU A 123 12.46 -11.92 -10.59
C LEU A 123 11.38 -12.87 -10.09
N ALA A 124 10.18 -12.38 -9.78
CA ALA A 124 9.07 -13.23 -9.34
C ALA A 124 8.65 -14.25 -10.41
N GLY A 125 8.57 -13.85 -11.68
CA GLY A 125 8.27 -14.76 -12.79
C GLY A 125 9.37 -15.80 -13.03
N MET A 126 10.64 -15.42 -12.92
CA MET A 126 11.78 -16.32 -13.01
C MET A 126 11.84 -17.28 -11.83
N LEU A 127 11.65 -16.79 -10.61
CA LEU A 127 11.58 -17.62 -9.41
C LEU A 127 10.45 -18.64 -9.55
N GLN A 128 9.27 -18.26 -10.02
CA GLN A 128 8.19 -19.24 -10.23
C GLN A 128 8.60 -20.37 -11.20
N ARG A 129 9.38 -20.07 -12.24
CA ARG A 129 9.80 -21.07 -13.23
C ARG A 129 11.01 -21.90 -12.78
N LEU A 130 11.88 -21.30 -11.97
CA LEU A 130 13.12 -21.91 -11.50
C LEU A 130 12.98 -22.55 -10.12
N MET A 131 11.92 -22.24 -9.37
CA MET A 131 11.62 -22.86 -8.09
C MET A 131 11.23 -24.32 -8.31
N PRO A 132 12.00 -25.28 -7.78
CA PRO A 132 11.65 -26.68 -7.89
C PRO A 132 10.44 -26.93 -7.00
N HIS A 133 9.27 -27.16 -7.60
CA HIS A 133 8.03 -27.47 -6.89
C HIS A 133 8.24 -28.54 -5.80
N GLY A 134 9.08 -29.55 -6.07
CA GLY A 134 9.43 -30.60 -5.09
C GLY A 134 10.13 -30.07 -3.84
N LEU A 135 11.09 -29.13 -3.98
CA LEU A 135 11.79 -28.54 -2.82
C LEU A 135 10.84 -27.68 -1.98
N VAL A 136 9.98 -26.90 -2.64
CA VAL A 136 9.04 -26.00 -1.95
C VAL A 136 7.98 -26.80 -1.22
N SER A 137 7.41 -27.80 -1.87
CA SER A 137 6.42 -28.69 -1.24
C SER A 137 7.05 -29.50 -0.10
N ALA A 138 8.28 -30.00 -0.25
CA ALA A 138 8.97 -30.70 0.83
C ALA A 138 9.30 -29.78 2.03
N ALA A 139 9.75 -28.55 1.77
CA ALA A 139 10.19 -27.63 2.81
C ALA A 139 9.04 -26.87 3.48
N LEU A 140 8.01 -26.47 2.72
CA LEU A 140 6.95 -25.53 3.12
C LEU A 140 5.53 -26.08 2.92
N GLY A 141 5.39 -27.26 2.32
CA GLY A 141 4.11 -27.95 2.10
C GLY A 141 3.57 -28.62 3.36
N GLU A 142 2.46 -29.36 3.25
CA GLU A 142 1.73 -29.88 4.42
C GLU A 142 2.57 -30.80 5.32
N GLY A 143 3.42 -31.63 4.71
CA GLY A 143 4.30 -32.56 5.44
C GLY A 143 5.38 -31.88 6.29
N SER A 144 5.65 -30.60 6.08
CA SER A 144 6.72 -29.87 6.78
C SER A 144 6.37 -29.50 8.24
N GLY A 145 5.08 -29.48 8.59
CA GLY A 145 4.64 -29.18 9.96
C GLY A 145 5.27 -27.87 10.48
N TRP A 146 5.61 -27.82 11.77
CA TRP A 146 6.22 -26.63 12.37
C TRP A 146 7.57 -26.22 11.76
N ARG A 147 8.29 -27.15 11.14
CA ARG A 147 9.57 -26.85 10.48
C ARG A 147 9.36 -25.92 9.28
N GLY A 148 8.31 -26.15 8.48
CA GLY A 148 8.01 -25.28 7.33
C GLY A 148 7.62 -23.85 7.70
N LEU A 149 6.96 -23.67 8.85
CA LEU A 149 6.62 -22.35 9.38
C LEU A 149 7.87 -21.56 9.78
N LEU A 150 8.81 -22.21 10.47
CA LEU A 150 10.08 -21.61 10.84
C LEU A 150 10.94 -21.28 9.61
N LEU A 151 11.01 -22.19 8.64
CA LEU A 151 11.71 -21.95 7.38
C LEU A 151 11.09 -20.80 6.58
N ALA A 152 9.76 -20.74 6.51
CA ALA A 152 9.06 -19.61 5.90
C ALA A 152 9.33 -18.29 6.62
N SER A 153 9.38 -18.31 7.96
CA SER A 153 9.73 -17.14 8.77
C SER A 153 11.16 -16.66 8.45
N VAL A 154 12.13 -17.57 8.39
CA VAL A 154 13.51 -17.22 8.01
C VAL A 154 13.55 -16.65 6.60
N ALA A 155 12.88 -17.29 5.64
CA ALA A 155 12.79 -16.81 4.26
C ALA A 155 12.20 -15.39 4.19
N GLY A 156 11.15 -15.10 4.97
CA GLY A 156 10.56 -13.77 5.06
C GLY A 156 11.51 -12.73 5.67
N ALA A 157 12.20 -13.09 6.75
CA ALA A 157 13.14 -12.20 7.43
C ALA A 157 14.35 -11.82 6.57
N ILE A 158 14.85 -12.74 5.74
CA ILE A 158 15.98 -12.46 4.83
C ILE A 158 15.55 -11.75 3.54
N THR A 159 14.28 -11.84 3.14
CA THR A 159 13.80 -11.29 1.87
C THR A 159 13.92 -9.76 1.88
N PRO A 160 14.87 -9.17 1.13
CA PRO A 160 15.08 -7.74 1.12
C PRO A 160 14.22 -7.15 0.00
N ALA A 161 13.02 -6.65 0.34
CA ALA A 161 12.19 -6.00 -0.66
C ALA A 161 11.00 -5.23 -0.08
N GLY A 162 10.47 -4.30 -0.87
CA GLY A 162 9.14 -3.73 -0.68
C GLY A 162 8.01 -4.70 -1.09
N PRO A 163 6.74 -4.30 -0.90
CA PRO A 163 5.57 -5.13 -1.22
C PRO A 163 5.54 -5.61 -2.68
N PHE A 164 6.21 -4.89 -3.58
CA PHE A 164 6.30 -5.20 -5.01
C PHE A 164 7.13 -6.45 -5.36
N VAL A 165 7.98 -6.95 -4.45
CA VAL A 165 8.65 -8.27 -4.62
C VAL A 165 8.02 -9.30 -3.70
N SER A 166 7.77 -8.94 -2.43
CA SER A 166 7.34 -9.90 -1.42
C SER A 166 5.95 -10.46 -1.70
N MET A 167 5.03 -9.66 -2.24
CA MET A 167 3.68 -10.13 -2.59
C MET A 167 3.70 -11.09 -3.79
N PRO A 168 4.36 -10.76 -4.93
CA PRO A 168 4.53 -11.73 -6.01
C PRO A 168 5.28 -13.00 -5.60
N LEU A 169 6.29 -12.88 -4.74
CA LEU A 169 7.03 -14.02 -4.21
C LEU A 169 6.14 -14.92 -3.33
N ALA A 170 5.36 -14.34 -2.41
CA ALA A 170 4.37 -15.07 -1.63
C ALA A 170 3.37 -15.81 -2.53
N ALA A 171 2.90 -15.16 -3.59
CA ALA A 171 2.01 -15.77 -4.56
C ALA A 171 2.71 -16.91 -5.34
N ALA A 172 3.99 -16.76 -5.67
CA ALA A 172 4.79 -17.81 -6.30
C ALA A 172 5.00 -19.01 -5.36
N LEU A 173 5.22 -18.78 -4.06
CA LEU A 173 5.33 -19.84 -3.05
C LEU A 173 4.03 -20.66 -2.95
N LEU A 174 2.88 -20.00 -2.92
CA LEU A 174 1.57 -20.68 -2.94
C LEU A 174 1.42 -21.56 -4.19
N ARG A 175 1.70 -20.99 -5.38
CA ARG A 175 1.64 -21.73 -6.65
C ARG A 175 2.65 -22.87 -6.72
N SER A 176 3.72 -22.80 -5.93
CA SER A 176 4.79 -23.81 -5.87
C SER A 176 4.51 -24.92 -4.85
N GLY A 177 3.37 -24.90 -4.15
CA GLY A 177 2.96 -25.93 -3.20
C GLY A 177 3.30 -25.65 -1.74
N ALA A 178 3.65 -24.40 -1.40
CA ALA A 178 3.73 -23.98 -0.01
C ALA A 178 2.32 -23.87 0.61
N THR A 179 2.18 -24.26 1.88
CA THR A 179 0.91 -24.11 2.58
C THR A 179 0.53 -22.64 2.77
N PRO A 180 -0.77 -22.29 2.79
CA PRO A 180 -1.22 -20.93 3.15
C PRO A 180 -0.64 -20.47 4.49
N ALA A 181 -0.57 -21.38 5.47
CA ALA A 181 0.04 -21.14 6.77
C ALA A 181 1.53 -20.76 6.69
N ALA A 182 2.32 -21.46 5.87
CA ALA A 182 3.72 -21.10 5.63
C ALA A 182 3.82 -19.71 4.99
N VAL A 183 2.95 -19.39 4.02
CA VAL A 183 2.98 -18.08 3.35
C VAL A 183 2.55 -16.94 4.26
N VAL A 184 1.59 -17.16 5.18
CA VAL A 184 1.28 -16.21 6.26
C VAL A 184 2.50 -15.98 7.15
N SER A 185 3.21 -17.06 7.52
CA SER A 185 4.42 -16.97 8.33
C SER A 185 5.53 -16.18 7.63
N PHE A 186 5.72 -16.43 6.33
CA PHE A 186 6.62 -15.66 5.47
C PHE A 186 6.28 -14.17 5.45
N LEU A 187 5.02 -13.81 5.17
CA LEU A 187 4.58 -12.41 5.10
C LEU A 187 4.67 -11.70 6.45
N ALA A 188 4.36 -12.40 7.54
CA ALA A 188 4.52 -11.88 8.90
C ALA A 188 5.99 -11.62 9.23
N ALA A 189 6.88 -12.54 8.89
CA ALA A 189 8.32 -12.36 9.12
C ALA A 189 8.91 -11.26 8.23
N TRP A 190 8.51 -11.18 6.97
CA TRP A 190 8.88 -10.06 6.12
C TRP A 190 8.41 -8.73 6.72
N SER A 191 7.18 -8.68 7.25
CA SER A 191 6.63 -7.47 7.86
C SER A 191 7.26 -7.10 9.20
N LEU A 192 7.70 -8.08 10.02
CA LEU A 192 8.15 -7.83 11.40
C LEU A 192 9.68 -7.93 11.57
N LEU A 193 10.32 -8.83 10.84
CA LEU A 193 11.70 -9.29 11.07
C LEU A 193 12.66 -8.99 9.92
N SER A 194 12.24 -8.29 8.86
CA SER A 194 13.10 -7.94 7.72
C SER A 194 14.48 -7.41 8.17
N ILE A 195 15.53 -8.22 7.96
CA ILE A 195 16.90 -7.92 8.41
C ILE A 195 17.44 -6.68 7.70
N HIS A 196 17.12 -6.54 6.41
CA HIS A 196 17.46 -5.34 5.64
C HIS A 196 16.86 -4.08 6.29
N ARG A 197 15.62 -4.15 6.80
CA ARG A 197 14.97 -3.02 7.46
C ARG A 197 15.61 -2.70 8.82
N LEU A 198 15.96 -3.74 9.58
CA LEU A 198 16.64 -3.58 10.86
C LEU A 198 17.94 -2.77 10.69
N PHE A 199 18.83 -3.18 9.79
CA PHE A 199 20.13 -2.54 9.64
C PHE A 199 20.11 -1.23 8.84
N THR A 200 19.26 -1.12 7.82
CA THR A 200 19.25 0.06 6.92
C THR A 200 18.47 1.23 7.53
N TRP A 201 17.42 0.94 8.30
CA TRP A 201 16.46 1.96 8.73
C TRP A 201 16.29 2.01 10.24
N GLU A 202 16.03 0.89 10.90
CA GLU A 202 15.68 0.91 12.33
C GLU A 202 16.86 1.28 13.22
N VAL A 203 18.02 0.64 13.02
CA VAL A 203 19.22 0.93 13.81
C VAL A 203 19.72 2.37 13.59
N PRO A 204 19.84 2.90 12.35
CA PRO A 204 20.31 4.27 12.14
C PRO A 204 19.35 5.35 12.62
N ILE A 205 18.03 5.12 12.54
CA ILE A 205 17.02 6.15 12.88
C ILE A 205 16.64 6.09 14.36
N MET A 206 16.49 4.89 14.94
CA MET A 206 15.90 4.69 16.28
C MET A 206 16.93 4.24 17.33
N GLY A 207 18.15 3.88 16.90
CA GLY A 207 19.19 3.34 17.77
C GLY A 207 19.09 1.83 17.98
N ALA A 208 20.26 1.19 18.14
CA ALA A 208 20.38 -0.26 18.26
C ALA A 208 19.60 -0.88 19.44
N PRO A 209 19.57 -0.31 20.66
CA PRO A 209 18.88 -0.92 21.79
C PRO A 209 17.38 -1.10 21.53
N PHE A 210 16.73 -0.08 21.00
CA PHE A 210 15.30 -0.13 20.68
C PHE A 210 15.03 -1.10 19.51
N ALA A 211 15.77 -0.95 18.41
CA ALA A 211 15.57 -1.74 17.19
C ALA A 211 15.76 -3.25 17.46
N LEU A 212 16.80 -3.63 18.18
CA LEU A 212 17.07 -5.03 18.54
C LEU A 212 16.06 -5.58 19.53
N THR A 213 15.60 -4.79 20.50
CA THR A 213 14.56 -5.22 21.45
C THR A 213 13.27 -5.54 20.71
N ARG A 214 12.79 -4.61 19.86
CA ARG A 214 11.60 -4.82 19.03
C ARG A 214 11.73 -6.07 18.15
N TRP A 215 12.87 -6.20 17.46
CA TRP A 215 13.13 -7.32 16.56
C TRP A 215 13.12 -8.66 17.32
N SER A 216 13.75 -8.71 18.50
CA SER A 216 13.81 -9.90 19.35
C SER A 216 12.43 -10.31 19.87
N LEU A 217 11.62 -9.35 20.34
CA LEU A 217 10.25 -9.61 20.80
C LEU A 217 9.36 -10.19 19.69
N CYS A 218 9.64 -9.82 18.43
CA CYS A 218 8.86 -10.30 17.29
C CYS A 218 9.32 -11.66 16.74
N LEU A 219 10.42 -12.26 17.21
CA LEU A 219 11.01 -13.47 16.60
C LEU A 219 10.02 -14.64 16.48
N VAL A 220 9.18 -14.84 17.48
CA VAL A 220 8.23 -15.96 17.55
C VAL A 220 6.93 -15.65 16.79
N LEU A 221 6.60 -14.37 16.61
CA LEU A 221 5.29 -13.95 16.09
C LEU A 221 5.00 -14.47 14.67
N PRO A 222 5.94 -14.50 13.72
CA PRO A 222 5.67 -15.03 12.39
C PRO A 222 5.34 -16.52 12.35
N ALA A 223 6.07 -17.33 13.12
CA ALA A 223 5.80 -18.77 13.21
C ALA A 223 4.47 -19.02 13.92
N ALA A 224 4.16 -18.25 14.97
CA ALA A 224 2.88 -18.29 15.67
C ALA A 224 1.71 -17.89 14.76
N ALA A 225 1.85 -16.83 13.96
CA ALA A 225 0.84 -16.37 13.01
C ALA A 225 0.53 -17.45 11.96
N GLY A 226 1.55 -18.09 11.41
CA GLY A 226 1.33 -19.22 10.50
C GLY A 226 0.74 -20.44 11.20
N GLY A 227 1.15 -20.73 12.44
CA GLY A 227 0.56 -21.79 13.27
C GLY A 227 -0.93 -21.57 13.50
N LEU A 228 -1.32 -20.33 13.81
CA LEU A 228 -2.71 -19.91 13.96
C LEU A 228 -3.47 -20.03 12.63
N ALA A 229 -2.84 -19.64 11.52
CA ALA A 229 -3.44 -19.77 10.18
C ALA A 229 -3.79 -21.23 9.83
N ARG A 230 -3.07 -22.23 10.37
CA ARG A 230 -3.43 -23.64 10.17
C ARG A 230 -4.82 -24.00 10.69
N LEU A 231 -5.30 -23.30 11.72
CA LEU A 231 -6.65 -23.54 12.25
C LEU A 231 -7.74 -23.08 11.29
N PHE A 232 -7.43 -22.11 10.42
CA PHE A 232 -8.37 -21.56 9.45
C PHE A 232 -8.30 -22.26 8.08
N PHE A 233 -7.15 -22.81 7.72
CA PHE A 233 -6.92 -23.44 6.41
C PHE A 233 -6.86 -24.97 6.44
N ARG A 234 -7.00 -25.63 7.61
CA ARG A 234 -7.26 -27.08 7.68
C ARG A 234 -8.78 -27.30 7.56
N SER A 235 -9.26 -27.55 6.35
CA SER A 235 -10.61 -28.06 6.08
C SER A 235 -10.54 -29.05 4.93
#